data_AF-A0A931PD70-F1
#
_entry.id   AF-A0A931PD70-F1
#
_cell.length_a   1.000
_cell.length_b   1.000
_cell.length_c   1.000
_cell.angle_alpha   90.00
_cell.angle_beta   90.00
_cell.angle_gamma   90.00
#
_symmetry.space_group_name_H-M   'P 1'
#
loop_
_entity.id
_entity.type
_entity.pdbx_description
1 polymer ?
#
loop_
_entity_poly.entity_id
_entity_poly.type
_entity_poly.pdbx_seq_one_letter_code
_entity_poly.pdbx_strand_id
1 'polypeptide(L)'
;MRAARESFNLAIAGRDLDGIAAVLSDDVILVSGTDSDRVVGRGAQLEIWREDFESANRLIYRRTPLCIVASTLRPIAMEQGT
;
A
#
# COMPACT_ATOMS: atom_id res chain seq x y z
N MET A 1 1.47 -12.42 -7.23
CA MET A 1 1.14 -10.99 -7.03
C MET A 1 0.01 -10.76 -6.01
N ARG A 2 -1.14 -11.46 -6.07
CA ARG A 2 -2.25 -11.29 -5.11
C ARG A 2 -1.84 -11.52 -3.64
N ALA A 3 -1.20 -12.65 -3.35
CA ALA A 3 -0.78 -13.01 -1.99
C ALA A 3 0.21 -12.00 -1.39
N ALA A 4 1.24 -11.59 -2.13
CA ALA A 4 2.19 -10.57 -1.69
C ALA A 4 1.50 -9.24 -1.32
N ARG A 5 0.55 -8.78 -2.14
CA ARG A 5 -0.21 -7.57 -1.85
C ARG A 5 -1.09 -7.71 -0.59
N GLU A 6 -1.70 -8.86 -0.41
CA GLU A 6 -2.50 -9.16 0.79
C GLU A 6 -1.62 -9.20 2.05
N SER A 7 -0.49 -9.89 2.01
CA SER A 7 0.51 -9.91 3.10
C SER A 7 0.99 -8.50 3.46
N PHE A 8 1.32 -7.69 2.45
CA PHE A 8 1.77 -6.30 2.66
C PHE A 8 0.69 -5.44 3.33
N ASN A 9 -0.57 -5.56 2.87
CA ASN A 9 -1.69 -4.83 3.46
C ASN A 9 -1.96 -5.25 4.91
N LEU A 10 -1.89 -6.54 5.22
CA LEU A 10 -2.04 -7.06 6.58
C LEU A 10 -0.90 -6.57 7.48
N ALA A 11 0.33 -6.57 6.98
CA ALA A 11 1.50 -6.09 7.71
C ALA A 11 1.37 -4.59 8.04
N ILE A 12 0.94 -3.77 7.07
CA ILE A 12 0.59 -2.36 7.33
C ILE A 12 -0.47 -2.28 8.43
N ALA A 13 -1.62 -2.95 8.27
CA ALA A 13 -2.71 -2.86 9.23
C ALA A 13 -2.27 -3.23 10.66
N GLY A 14 -1.46 -4.27 10.79
CA GLY A 14 -0.94 -4.82 12.06
C GLY A 14 0.28 -4.10 12.65
N ARG A 15 0.81 -3.05 12.01
CA ARG A 15 2.06 -2.36 12.41
C ARG A 15 3.29 -3.29 12.38
N ASP A 16 3.33 -4.20 11.44
CA ASP A 16 4.37 -5.22 11.31
C ASP A 16 5.44 -4.78 10.31
N LEU A 17 6.50 -4.15 10.80
CA LEU A 17 7.63 -3.71 9.97
C LEU A 17 8.39 -4.87 9.34
N ASP A 18 8.54 -5.99 10.06
CA ASP A 18 9.24 -7.17 9.56
C ASP A 18 8.45 -7.83 8.42
N GLY A 19 7.12 -7.90 8.56
CA GLY A 19 6.20 -8.36 7.53
C GLY A 19 6.22 -7.47 6.28
N ILE A 20 6.34 -6.16 6.44
CA ILE A 20 6.54 -5.22 5.32
C ILE A 20 7.89 -5.51 4.65
N ALA A 21 8.97 -5.60 5.42
CA ALA A 21 10.33 -5.83 4.90
C ALA A 21 10.46 -7.14 4.11
N ALA A 22 9.74 -8.19 4.55
CA ALA A 22 9.76 -9.51 3.91
C ALA A 22 9.13 -9.52 2.51
N VAL A 23 8.27 -8.56 2.18
CA VAL A 23 7.58 -8.50 0.87
C VAL A 23 8.21 -7.48 -0.07
N LEU A 24 8.95 -6.50 0.45
CA LEU A 24 9.58 -5.45 -0.35
C LEU A 24 10.88 -5.93 -1.02
N SER A 25 11.04 -5.59 -2.30
CA SER A 25 12.33 -5.68 -2.99
C SER A 25 13.30 -4.62 -2.46
N ASP A 26 14.60 -4.88 -2.53
CA ASP A 26 15.64 -3.92 -2.11
C ASP A 26 15.56 -2.59 -2.87
N ASP A 27 15.19 -2.64 -4.15
CA ASP A 27 15.07 -1.52 -5.08
C ASP A 27 13.66 -0.94 -5.22
N VAL A 28 12.75 -1.23 -4.27
CA VAL A 28 11.37 -0.72 -4.30
C VAL A 28 11.33 0.81 -4.41
N ILE A 29 10.37 1.32 -5.18
CA ILE A 29 10.10 2.75 -5.29
C ILE A 29 8.66 2.99 -4.81
N LEU A 30 8.52 3.75 -3.74
CA LEU A 30 7.24 4.33 -3.32
C LEU A 30 7.12 5.71 -3.95
N VAL A 31 5.94 6.01 -4.52
CA VAL A 31 5.62 7.33 -5.08
C VAL A 31 4.45 7.91 -4.29
N SER A 32 4.63 9.10 -3.72
CA SER A 32 3.57 9.79 -2.96
C SER A 32 2.51 10.38 -3.90
N GLY A 33 1.29 10.57 -3.40
CA GLY A 33 0.17 11.01 -4.23
C GLY A 33 0.22 12.51 -4.59
N THR A 34 0.41 13.38 -3.60
CA THR A 34 0.27 14.84 -3.76
C THR A 34 1.43 15.45 -4.52
N ASP A 35 2.66 15.18 -4.06
CA ASP A 35 3.86 15.82 -4.59
C ASP A 35 4.64 14.91 -5.55
N SER A 36 4.15 13.68 -5.78
CA SER A 36 4.84 12.67 -6.58
C SER A 36 6.27 12.37 -6.09
N ASP A 37 6.52 12.59 -4.80
CA ASP A 37 7.81 12.33 -4.19
C ASP A 37 8.18 10.86 -4.32
N ARG A 38 9.45 10.62 -4.63
CA ARG A 38 9.99 9.28 -4.81
C ARG A 38 10.81 8.89 -3.60
N VAL A 39 10.37 7.84 -2.93
CA VAL A 39 11.11 7.20 -1.84
C VAL A 39 11.71 5.93 -2.40
N VAL A 40 13.04 5.89 -2.45
CA VAL A 40 13.78 4.84 -3.15
C VAL A 40 14.44 3.91 -2.13
N GLY A 41 14.17 2.62 -2.29
CA GLY A 41 14.75 1.54 -1.53
C GLY A 41 13.91 1.12 -0.33
N ARG A 42 14.04 -0.16 0.03
CA ARG A 42 13.29 -0.78 1.14
C ARG A 42 13.48 -0.05 2.46
N GLY A 43 14.71 0.32 2.80
CA GLY A 43 15.03 1.00 4.06
C GLY A 43 14.32 2.35 4.19
N ALA A 44 14.35 3.17 3.14
CA ALA A 44 13.68 4.47 3.14
C ALA A 44 12.16 4.33 3.27
N GLN A 45 11.57 3.31 2.64
CA GLN A 45 10.14 3.03 2.80
C GLN A 45 9.80 2.50 4.21
N LEU A 46 10.65 1.70 4.84
CA LEU A 46 10.43 1.20 6.20
C LEU A 46 10.43 2.34 7.24
N GLU A 47 11.29 3.34 7.07
CA GLU A 47 11.30 4.51 7.96
C GLU A 47 9.97 5.28 7.92
N ILE A 48 9.37 5.44 6.73
CA ILE A 48 8.05 6.06 6.58
C ILE A 48 6.98 5.27 7.34
N TRP A 49 7.01 3.95 7.24
CA TRP A 49 6.05 3.11 7.96
C TRP A 49 6.27 3.16 9.47
N ARG A 50 7.53 3.20 9.92
CA ARG A 50 7.86 3.37 11.34
C ARG A 50 7.27 4.67 11.89
N GLU A 51 7.46 5.77 11.18
CA GLU A 51 6.90 7.08 11.54
C GLU A 51 5.36 7.07 11.52
N ASP A 52 4.72 6.47 10.50
CA ASP A 52 3.26 6.29 10.46
C ASP A 52 2.73 5.47 11.65
N PHE A 53 3.43 4.41 12.03
CA PHE A 53 3.02 3.52 13.12
C PHE A 53 3.11 4.19 14.50
N GLU A 54 4.02 5.14 14.66
CA GLU A 54 4.19 5.97 15.86
C GLU A 54 3.15 7.11 15.92
N SER A 55 2.54 7.49 14.79
CA SER A 55 1.54 8.56 14.73
C SER A 55 0.25 8.22 15.49
N ALA A 56 -0.13 9.10 16.42
CA ALA A 56 -1.40 9.00 17.14
C ALA A 56 -2.63 9.15 16.22
N ASN A 57 -2.47 9.84 15.08
CA ASN A 57 -3.54 10.08 14.10
C ASN A 57 -3.43 9.14 12.89
N ARG A 58 -2.80 7.98 13.07
CA ARG A 58 -2.65 6.98 12.01
C ARG A 58 -4.00 6.59 11.40
N LEU A 59 -4.06 6.62 10.07
CA LEU A 59 -5.25 6.27 9.31
C LEU A 59 -5.04 4.92 8.60
N ILE A 60 -5.97 3.99 8.81
CA ILE A 60 -6.04 2.77 8.00
C ILE A 60 -7.13 2.97 6.96
N TYR A 61 -6.72 3.11 5.71
CA TYR A 61 -7.65 3.16 4.59
C TYR A 61 -7.98 1.75 4.10
N ARG A 62 -9.27 1.40 4.14
CA ARG A 62 -9.79 0.13 3.63
C ARG A 62 -10.79 0.42 2.50
N ARG A 63 -10.53 -0.15 1.32
CA ARG A 63 -11.46 -0.09 0.19
C ARG A 63 -12.42 -1.25 0.25
N THR A 64 -13.72 -0.97 0.32
CA THR A 64 -14.80 -1.98 0.33
C THR A 64 -15.80 -1.67 -0.79
N PRO A 65 -15.39 -1.81 -2.07
CA PRO A 65 -16.31 -1.58 -3.18
C PRO A 65 -17.46 -2.60 -3.11
N LEU A 66 -18.68 -2.13 -3.37
CA LEU A 66 -19.85 -2.98 -3.55
C LEU A 66 -19.77 -3.75 -4.87
N CYS A 67 -19.20 -3.12 -5.90
CA CYS A 67 -19.09 -3.69 -7.24
C CYS A 67 -17.79 -3.24 -7.92
N ILE A 68 -17.18 -4.15 -8.68
CA ILE A 68 -16.05 -3.86 -9.58
C ILE A 68 -16.45 -4.32 -10.98
N VAL A 69 -16.51 -3.38 -11.93
CA VAL A 69 -16.80 -3.66 -13.34
C VAL A 69 -15.53 -3.48 -14.16
N ALA A 70 -14.97 -4.58 -14.66
CA ALA A 70 -13.84 -4.54 -15.57
C ALA A 70 -14.28 -4.10 -16.98
N SER A 71 -13.54 -3.19 -17.60
CA SER A 71 -13.77 -2.82 -19.00
C SER A 71 -13.41 -4.00 -19.92
N THR A 72 -14.25 -4.26 -20.91
CA THR A 72 -13.98 -5.24 -21.96
C THR A 72 -13.06 -4.71 -23.07
N LEU A 73 -12.80 -3.39 -23.10
CA LEU A 73 -12.07 -2.72 -24.18
C LEU A 73 -10.68 -2.25 -23.77
N ARG A 74 -10.48 -1.88 -22.50
CA ARG A 74 -9.21 -1.34 -21.99
C ARG A 74 -8.85 -1.98 -20.64
N PRO A 75 -7.57 -2.00 -20.22
CA PRO A 75 -7.15 -2.54 -18.92
C PRO A 75 -7.48 -1.58 -17.76
N ILE A 76 -8.76 -1.27 -17.61
CA ILE A 76 -9.30 -0.40 -16.57
C ILE A 76 -10.50 -1.10 -15.91
N ALA A 77 -10.72 -0.83 -14.64
CA ALA A 77 -11.89 -1.28 -13.90
C ALA A 77 -12.51 -0.11 -13.14
N MET A 78 -13.84 -0.06 -13.09
CA MET A 78 -14.58 0.91 -12.31
C MET A 78 -15.01 0.27 -11.00
N GLU A 79 -14.73 0.94 -9.89
CA GLU A 79 -15.18 0.53 -8.56
C GLU A 79 -16.37 1.39 -8.13
N GLN A 80 -17.42 0.75 -7.62
CA GLN A 80 -18.64 1.41 -7.14
C GLN A 80 -18.88 1.03 -5.68
N GLY A 81 -19.25 2.01 -4.85
CA GLY A 81 -19.51 1.87 -3.41
C GLY A 81 -19.78 3.24 -2.78
N THR A 82 -20.16 3.27 -1.51
CA THR A 82 -20.31 4.49 -0.68
C THR A 82 -19.07 4.75 0.16
#